data_AF-A0A1A8R6F1-F1
#
_entry.id   AF-A0A1A8R6F1-F1
#
_cell.length_a   1.000
_cell.length_b   1.000
_cell.length_c   1.000
_cell.angle_alpha   90.00
_cell.angle_beta   90.00
_cell.angle_gamma   90.00
#
_symmetry.space_group_name_H-M   'P 1'
#
loop_
_entity.id
_entity.type
_entity.pdbx_description
1 polymer ?
#
loop_
_entity_poly.entity_id
_entity_poly.type
_entity_poly.pdbx_seq_one_letter_code
_entity_poly.pdbx_strand_id
1 'polypeptide(L)'
;RFSVDPRRVAVSGDSAGGNLAAAVSQQLQKEPGQKTKLKAQALLYPAMQALDLNTPSYQQNQDMPILPRTLMVRFWSEYFTSDKTLFRAMMANTHNSPETSKLLKFVNWSTFLPETYHKDYNYSTPAVAQEVEARVD
;
A
#
# COMPACT_ATOMS: atom_id res chain seq x y z
N ARG A 1 4.57 -1.55 35.17
CA ARG A 1 5.30 -0.60 34.27
C ARG A 1 6.37 -1.42 33.56
N PHE A 2 6.48 -1.37 32.24
CA PHE A 2 7.51 -2.12 31.50
C PHE A 2 8.88 -1.47 31.77
N SER A 3 9.88 -2.23 32.20
CA SER A 3 11.23 -1.75 32.54
C SER A 3 12.05 -1.37 31.29
N VAL A 4 11.51 -0.45 30.49
CA VAL A 4 12.04 -0.02 29.19
C VAL A 4 12.45 1.45 29.27
N ASP A 5 13.55 1.82 28.62
CA ASP A 5 13.97 3.21 28.46
C ASP A 5 13.12 3.90 27.38
N PRO A 6 12.23 4.87 27.73
CA PRO A 6 11.34 5.51 26.77
C PRO A 6 12.06 6.35 25.72
N ARG A 7 13.37 6.60 25.88
CA ARG A 7 14.20 7.30 24.90
C ARG A 7 14.82 6.37 23.86
N ARG A 8 14.66 5.05 24.01
CA ARG A 8 15.24 4.01 23.14
C ARG A 8 14.16 3.06 22.63
N VAL A 9 13.15 3.63 22.00
CA VAL A 9 12.04 2.88 21.40
C VAL A 9 12.26 2.78 19.89
N ALA A 10 12.07 1.58 19.34
CA ALA A 10 12.05 1.33 17.90
C ALA A 10 10.74 0.62 17.55
N VAL A 11 10.35 0.69 16.27
CA VAL A 11 9.21 -0.06 15.73
C VAL A 11 9.67 -0.94 14.58
N SER A 12 9.08 -2.12 14.48
CA SER A 12 9.36 -3.03 13.39
C SER A 12 8.10 -3.81 13.02
N GLY A 13 8.09 -4.33 11.82
CA GLY A 13 7.07 -5.27 11.38
C GLY A 13 7.38 -5.85 10.02
N ASP A 14 6.76 -6.98 9.73
CA ASP A 14 6.90 -7.69 8.47
C ASP A 14 5.59 -7.66 7.69
N SER A 15 5.65 -7.63 6.35
CA SER A 15 4.46 -7.64 5.49
C SER A 15 3.45 -6.54 5.87
N ALA A 16 2.22 -6.89 6.26
CA ALA A 16 1.21 -5.98 6.78
C ALA A 16 1.63 -5.32 8.11
N GLY A 17 2.37 -6.00 8.97
CA GLY A 17 2.98 -5.41 10.16
C GLY A 17 3.99 -4.31 9.81
N GLY A 18 4.71 -4.45 8.69
CA GLY A 18 5.59 -3.42 8.15
C GLY A 18 4.82 -2.17 7.70
N ASN A 19 3.64 -2.35 7.09
CA ASN A 19 2.72 -1.25 6.79
C ASN A 19 2.33 -0.50 8.07
N LEU A 20 1.88 -1.24 9.10
CA LEU A 20 1.47 -0.65 10.38
C LEU A 20 2.63 0.06 11.10
N ALA A 21 3.83 -0.52 11.07
CA ALA A 21 5.03 0.09 11.64
C ALA A 21 5.35 1.45 10.98
N ALA A 22 5.23 1.52 9.64
CA ALA A 22 5.40 2.77 8.90
C ALA A 22 4.27 3.78 9.21
N ALA A 23 3.02 3.32 9.30
CA ALA A 23 1.86 4.17 9.59
C ALA A 23 1.95 4.80 10.98
N VAL A 24 2.26 4.00 12.01
CA VAL A 24 2.44 4.49 13.40
C VAL A 24 3.61 5.47 13.47
N SER A 25 4.73 5.19 12.78
CA SER A 25 5.87 6.12 12.73
C SER A 25 5.50 7.48 12.14
N GLN A 26 4.66 7.51 11.11
CA GLN A 26 4.16 8.75 10.53
C GLN A 26 3.16 9.45 11.45
N GLN A 27 2.26 8.70 12.09
CA GLN A 27 1.26 9.25 13.00
C GLN A 27 1.91 9.91 14.22
N LEU A 28 2.90 9.27 14.83
CA LEU A 28 3.63 9.81 15.98
C LEU A 28 4.35 11.13 15.66
N GLN A 29 4.80 11.32 14.42
CA GLN A 29 5.44 12.58 14.00
C GLN A 29 4.43 13.73 13.84
N LYS A 30 3.17 13.42 13.52
CA LYS A 30 2.11 14.40 13.33
C LYS A 30 1.35 14.72 14.64
N GLU A 31 1.43 13.83 15.62
CA GLU A 31 0.71 13.93 16.88
C GLU A 31 1.24 15.09 17.75
N PRO A 32 0.44 16.14 18.00
CA PRO A 32 0.89 17.27 18.81
C PRO A 32 1.23 16.85 20.24
N GLY A 33 2.36 17.31 20.76
CA GLY A 33 2.78 17.04 22.13
C GLY A 33 3.31 15.62 22.38
N GLN A 34 3.45 14.80 21.33
CA GLN A 34 4.04 13.46 21.44
C GLN A 34 5.50 13.56 21.90
N LYS A 35 5.82 12.87 23.01
CA LYS A 35 7.16 12.83 23.63
C LYS A 35 7.98 11.62 23.16
N THR A 36 7.32 10.60 22.63
CA THR A 36 7.96 9.38 22.12
C THR A 36 8.66 9.69 20.81
N LYS A 37 9.98 9.52 20.78
CA LYS A 37 10.79 9.63 19.56
C LYS A 37 11.32 8.26 19.19
N LEU A 38 10.80 7.69 18.10
CA LEU A 38 11.31 6.44 17.55
C LEU A 38 12.77 6.63 17.11
N LYS A 39 13.62 5.67 17.50
CA LYS A 39 15.06 5.66 17.18
C LYS A 39 15.36 4.86 15.93
N ALA A 40 14.52 3.90 15.59
CA ALA A 40 14.65 3.08 14.40
C ALA A 40 13.29 2.59 13.92
N GLN A 41 13.19 2.38 12.61
CA GLN A 41 12.07 1.73 11.95
C GLN A 41 12.64 0.60 11.09
N ALA A 42 12.32 -0.65 11.40
CA ALA A 42 12.74 -1.82 10.62
C ALA A 42 11.54 -2.43 9.88
N LEU A 43 11.53 -2.32 8.55
CA LEU A 43 10.44 -2.80 7.71
C LEU A 43 10.88 -4.03 6.92
N LEU A 44 10.29 -5.18 7.20
CA LEU A 44 10.62 -6.43 6.52
C LEU A 44 9.58 -6.68 5.42
N TYR A 45 9.98 -6.62 4.15
CA TYR A 45 9.10 -6.79 2.97
C TYR A 45 7.71 -6.12 3.11
N PRO A 46 7.64 -4.82 3.44
CA PRO A 46 6.41 -4.17 3.87
C PRO A 46 5.39 -4.00 2.73
N ALA A 47 4.10 -4.11 3.06
CA ALA A 47 3.01 -3.76 2.16
C ALA A 47 2.80 -2.24 2.10
N MET A 48 3.45 -1.54 1.16
CA MET A 48 3.53 -0.07 1.22
C MET A 48 2.47 0.71 0.42
N GLN A 49 1.79 0.06 -0.53
CA GLN A 49 0.81 0.75 -1.37
C GLN A 49 -0.22 -0.24 -1.94
N ALA A 50 -1.42 0.28 -2.19
CA ALA A 50 -2.53 -0.44 -2.80
C ALA A 50 -3.11 0.30 -4.01
N LEU A 51 -2.40 1.29 -4.55
CA LEU A 51 -2.84 2.17 -5.66
C LEU A 51 -2.59 1.55 -7.04
N ASP A 52 -1.47 0.81 -7.18
CA ASP A 52 -1.12 0.09 -8.41
C ASP A 52 -0.78 -1.36 -8.10
N LEU A 53 -1.68 -2.27 -8.43
CA LEU A 53 -1.52 -3.72 -8.26
C LEU A 53 -0.98 -4.39 -9.53
N ASN A 54 -0.53 -3.60 -10.51
CA ASN A 54 0.12 -4.04 -11.75
C ASN A 54 1.59 -3.62 -11.84
N THR A 55 2.25 -3.31 -10.73
CA THR A 55 3.71 -3.13 -10.75
C THR A 55 4.43 -4.38 -11.29
N PRO A 56 5.66 -4.26 -11.84
CA PRO A 56 6.40 -5.39 -12.39
C PRO A 56 6.52 -6.59 -11.43
N SER A 57 6.71 -6.34 -10.13
CA SER A 57 6.81 -7.41 -9.14
C SER A 57 5.47 -8.12 -8.87
N TYR A 58 4.34 -7.42 -8.93
CA TYR A 58 3.02 -8.04 -8.84
C TYR A 58 2.70 -8.90 -10.07
N GLN A 59 3.12 -8.46 -11.26
CA GLN A 59 2.93 -9.23 -12.50
C GLN A 59 3.84 -10.45 -12.54
N GLN A 60 5.13 -10.28 -12.23
CA GLN A 60 6.10 -11.38 -12.22
C GLN A 60 5.74 -12.48 -11.23
N ASN A 61 5.23 -12.11 -10.05
CA ASN A 61 4.94 -13.05 -8.96
C ASN A 61 3.44 -13.38 -8.87
N GLN A 62 2.67 -13.17 -9.94
CA GLN A 62 1.22 -13.31 -9.89
C GLN A 62 0.73 -14.69 -9.42
N ASP A 63 1.48 -15.75 -9.75
CA ASP A 63 1.17 -17.15 -9.43
C ASP A 63 2.09 -17.75 -8.34
N MET A 64 2.78 -16.89 -7.57
CA MET A 64 3.71 -17.34 -6.53
C MET A 64 2.97 -18.17 -5.46
N PRO A 65 3.43 -19.39 -5.11
CA PRO A 65 2.64 -20.32 -4.29
C PRO A 65 2.25 -19.80 -2.88
N ILE A 66 3.11 -18.98 -2.26
CA ILE A 66 2.88 -18.49 -0.89
C ILE A 66 2.00 -17.24 -0.89
N LEU A 67 2.19 -16.35 -1.86
CA LEU A 67 1.46 -15.07 -1.94
C LEU A 67 1.20 -14.71 -3.41
N PRO A 68 0.20 -15.34 -4.04
CA PRO A 68 -0.19 -14.96 -5.39
C PRO A 68 -0.85 -13.58 -5.38
N ARG A 69 -0.86 -12.89 -6.53
CA ARG A 69 -1.44 -11.55 -6.67
C ARG A 69 -2.90 -11.52 -6.21
N THR A 70 -3.69 -12.53 -6.56
CA THR A 70 -5.10 -12.64 -6.18
C THR A 70 -5.31 -12.62 -4.66
N LEU A 71 -4.43 -13.28 -3.90
CA LEU A 71 -4.50 -13.31 -2.44
C LEU A 71 -4.11 -11.95 -1.85
N MET A 72 -3.09 -11.29 -2.39
CA MET A 72 -2.70 -9.95 -1.95
C MET A 72 -3.79 -8.92 -2.21
N VAL A 73 -4.44 -8.97 -3.38
CA VAL A 73 -5.59 -8.12 -3.71
C VAL A 73 -6.74 -8.35 -2.75
N ARG A 74 -7.00 -9.62 -2.39
CA ARG A 74 -8.01 -9.96 -1.38
C ARG A 74 -7.69 -9.30 -0.03
N PHE A 75 -6.45 -9.43 0.47
CA PHE A 75 -6.05 -8.81 1.74
C PHE A 75 -6.22 -7.29 1.73
N TRP A 76 -5.84 -6.62 0.65
CA TRP A 76 -6.08 -5.18 0.52
C TRP A 76 -7.57 -4.84 0.51
N SER A 77 -8.38 -5.56 -0.26
CA SER A 77 -9.81 -5.29 -0.35
C SER A 77 -10.51 -5.45 1.02
N GLU A 78 -10.21 -6.55 1.72
CA GLU A 78 -10.78 -6.84 3.05
C GLU A 78 -10.27 -5.87 4.13
N TYR A 79 -9.09 -5.27 3.94
CA TYR A 79 -8.58 -4.23 4.84
C TYR A 79 -9.40 -2.93 4.76
N PHE A 80 -9.94 -2.59 3.58
CA PHE A 80 -10.72 -1.37 3.39
C PHE A 80 -12.22 -1.58 3.62
N THR A 81 -12.78 -2.72 3.21
CA THR A 81 -14.22 -2.98 3.27
C THR A 81 -14.54 -4.47 3.15
N SER A 82 -15.73 -4.88 3.57
CA SER A 82 -16.28 -6.21 3.30
C SER A 82 -16.98 -6.31 1.93
N ASP A 83 -17.11 -5.20 1.19
CA ASP A 83 -17.71 -5.19 -0.15
C ASP A 83 -16.77 -5.82 -1.20
N LYS A 84 -17.24 -6.93 -1.80
CA LYS A 84 -16.52 -7.67 -2.84
C LYS A 84 -16.42 -6.91 -4.17
N THR A 85 -17.15 -5.83 -4.36
CA THR A 85 -17.01 -4.96 -5.52
C THR A 85 -15.62 -4.33 -5.56
N LEU A 86 -15.07 -3.94 -4.41
CA LEU A 86 -13.72 -3.41 -4.33
C LEU A 86 -12.68 -4.46 -4.77
N PHE A 87 -12.83 -5.72 -4.35
CA PHE A 87 -11.94 -6.81 -4.81
C PHE A 87 -11.88 -6.89 -6.34
N ARG A 88 -13.03 -6.83 -7.03
CA ARG A 88 -13.08 -6.89 -8.50
C ARG A 88 -12.40 -5.67 -9.13
N ALA A 89 -12.67 -4.47 -8.62
CA ALA A 89 -12.03 -3.25 -9.10
C ALA A 89 -10.51 -3.27 -8.87
N MET A 90 -10.05 -3.75 -7.71
CA MET A 90 -8.62 -3.90 -7.40
C MET A 90 -7.95 -4.94 -8.27
N MET A 91 -8.62 -6.07 -8.54
CA MET A 91 -8.13 -7.09 -9.46
C MET A 91 -7.91 -6.53 -10.87
N ALA A 92 -8.80 -5.64 -11.32
CA ALA A 92 -8.72 -4.93 -12.59
C ALA A 92 -7.78 -3.70 -12.56
N ASN A 93 -7.28 -3.29 -11.39
CA ASN A 93 -6.49 -2.08 -11.19
C ASN A 93 -7.24 -0.77 -11.54
N THR A 94 -8.55 -0.75 -11.30
CA THR A 94 -9.47 0.37 -11.64
C THR A 94 -10.18 0.94 -10.41
N HIS A 95 -9.59 0.81 -9.22
CA HIS A 95 -10.20 1.11 -7.93
C HIS A 95 -9.81 2.46 -7.33
N ASN A 96 -8.91 3.21 -7.97
CA ASN A 96 -8.52 4.52 -7.47
C ASN A 96 -9.67 5.52 -7.65
N SER A 97 -9.88 6.38 -6.66
CA SER A 97 -10.87 7.46 -6.71
C SER A 97 -10.22 8.82 -7.07
N PRO A 98 -11.02 9.84 -7.45
CA PRO A 98 -10.52 11.19 -7.69
C PRO A 98 -9.67 11.74 -6.54
N GLU A 99 -10.03 11.44 -5.28
CA GLU A 99 -9.30 11.88 -4.08
C GLU A 99 -7.88 11.29 -4.00
N THR A 100 -7.74 10.05 -4.46
CA THR A 100 -6.46 9.31 -4.45
C THR A 100 -5.60 9.55 -5.69
N SER A 101 -6.16 10.14 -6.75
CA SER A 101 -5.46 10.40 -8.03
C SER A 101 -4.13 11.14 -7.85
N LYS A 102 -4.08 12.12 -6.94
CA LYS A 102 -2.87 12.90 -6.61
C LYS A 102 -1.73 12.05 -6.04
N LEU A 103 -2.03 10.86 -5.52
CA LEU A 103 -1.06 9.93 -4.96
C LEU A 103 -0.46 9.01 -6.02
N LEU A 104 -1.08 8.88 -7.21
CA LEU A 104 -0.61 8.00 -8.28
C LEU A 104 0.80 8.36 -8.75
N LYS A 105 1.18 9.63 -8.63
CA LYS A 105 2.56 10.09 -8.90
C LYS A 105 3.62 9.39 -8.05
N PHE A 106 3.28 8.81 -6.91
CA PHE A 106 4.23 8.10 -6.03
C PHE A 106 4.36 6.61 -6.39
N VAL A 107 3.48 6.07 -7.22
CA VAL A 107 3.51 4.67 -7.67
C VAL A 107 3.82 4.53 -9.16
N ASN A 108 4.22 5.62 -9.83
CA ASN A 108 4.68 5.59 -11.20
C ASN A 108 6.03 4.88 -11.30
N TRP A 109 5.98 3.54 -11.42
CA TRP A 109 7.19 2.73 -11.46
C TRP A 109 8.02 2.97 -12.71
N SER A 110 7.47 3.48 -13.82
CA SER A 110 8.27 3.84 -14.99
C SER A 110 9.30 4.93 -14.69
N THR A 111 9.02 5.79 -13.70
CA THR A 111 9.91 6.88 -13.27
C THR A 111 10.86 6.47 -12.16
N PHE A 112 10.43 5.63 -11.21
CA PHE A 112 11.22 5.30 -10.01
C PHE A 112 11.98 3.98 -10.09
N LEU A 113 11.53 3.06 -10.93
CA LEU A 113 12.16 1.76 -11.09
C LEU A 113 13.19 1.86 -12.23
N PRO A 114 14.45 1.39 -12.06
CA PRO A 114 15.40 1.34 -13.17
C PRO A 114 14.89 0.46 -14.32
N GLU A 115 15.22 0.84 -15.56
CA GLU A 115 14.77 0.14 -16.79
C GLU A 115 15.05 -1.36 -16.77
N THR A 116 16.16 -1.78 -16.15
CA THR A 116 16.54 -3.19 -15.99
C THR A 116 15.51 -4.05 -15.27
N TYR A 117 14.63 -3.43 -14.46
CA TYR A 117 13.55 -4.11 -13.76
C TYR A 117 12.17 -3.95 -14.42
N HIS A 118 12.07 -3.17 -15.51
CA HIS A 118 10.82 -3.02 -16.26
C HIS A 118 10.48 -4.31 -17.03
N LYS A 119 11.51 -5.01 -17.52
CA LYS A 119 11.36 -6.21 -18.37
C LYS A 119 10.46 -5.91 -19.57
N ASP A 120 9.57 -6.84 -19.94
CA ASP A 120 8.61 -6.68 -21.02
C ASP A 120 7.26 -6.09 -20.54
N TYR A 121 7.20 -5.60 -19.29
CA TYR A 121 5.99 -5.02 -18.74
C TYR A 121 5.83 -3.58 -19.21
N ASN A 122 4.63 -3.24 -19.67
CA ASN A 122 4.29 -1.87 -20.07
C ASN A 122 3.65 -1.11 -18.92
N TYR A 123 4.17 0.08 -18.65
CA TYR A 123 3.54 0.98 -17.70
C TYR A 123 2.23 1.52 -18.28
N SER A 124 1.20 1.52 -17.44
CA SER A 124 -0.04 2.24 -17.69
C SER A 124 -0.45 2.88 -16.39
N THR A 125 -0.76 4.18 -16.42
CA THR A 125 -1.23 4.89 -15.23
C THR A 125 -2.48 4.19 -14.69
N PRO A 126 -2.56 3.86 -13.39
CA PRO A 126 -3.72 3.23 -12.81
C PRO A 126 -4.99 4.04 -13.06
N ALA A 127 -6.08 3.35 -13.42
CA ALA A 127 -7.33 4.02 -13.76
C ALA A 127 -7.97 4.65 -12.53
N VAL A 128 -8.60 5.80 -12.72
CA VAL A 128 -9.40 6.51 -11.71
C VAL A 128 -10.87 6.28 -12.04
N ALA A 129 -11.59 5.65 -11.13
CA ALA A 129 -13.04 5.47 -11.24
C ALA A 129 -13.72 6.84 -11.27
N GLN A 130 -14.63 7.03 -12.22
CA GLN A 130 -15.50 8.21 -12.26
C GLN A 130 -16.54 8.09 -11.14
N GLU A 131 -16.90 9.20 -10.51
CA GLU A 131 -18.06 9.23 -9.61
C GLU A 131 -19.29 8.79 -10.41
N VAL A 132 -19.92 7.70 -9.98
CA VAL A 132 -21.28 7.41 -10.41
C VAL A 132 -22.14 8.37 -9.60
N GLU A 133 -22.60 9.45 -10.21
CA GLU A 133 -23.71 10.25 -9.66
C GLU A 133 -24.81 9.25 -9.31
N ALA A 134 -25.05 9.07 -8.01
CA ALA A 134 -26.20 8.32 -7.54
C ALA A 134 -27.42 9.08 -8.08
N ARG A 135 -28.06 8.53 -9.11
CA ARG A 135 -29.38 8.97 -9.52
C ARG A 135 -30.29 8.77 -8.31
N VAL A 136 -30.61 9.87 -7.66
CA VAL A 136 -31.71 9.96 -6.72
C VAL A 136 -32.97 9.93 -7.58
N ASP A 137 -33.51 8.73 -7.78
CA ASP A 137 -34.89 8.55 -8.22
C ASP A 137 -35.81 8.55 -6.99
#